data_AF-W2UE33-F1
#
_entry.id   AF-W2UE33-F1
#
_cell.length_a   1.000
_cell.length_b   1.000
_cell.length_c   1.000
_cell.angle_alpha   90.00
_cell.angle_beta   90.00
_cell.angle_gamma   90.00
#
_symmetry.space_group_name_H-M   'P 1'
#
loop_
_entity.id
_entity.type
_entity.pdbx_description
1 polymer ?
#
loop_
_entity_poly.entity_id
_entity_poly.type
_entity_poly.pdbx_seq_one_letter_code
_entity_poly.pdbx_strand_id
1 'polypeptide(L)'
;MIKGTHVEFTQRLSEKCFYIEAKEDHRAIFVLPFKGGTLLGTTEQLFEGNPGDIAPSEEETRYLLEVIRSHFPHFKHQPSQSWAGLRVLPASGNNPFKRSREVQFAETNNYLAIYGGKLTGYRATAENVLKKILRSRLLEANQAKASEQIGASKKKDFYREGDTSKVKI
;
A
#
# COMPACT_ATOMS: atom_id res chain seq x y z
N MET A 1 -10.33 -2.19 6.98
CA MET A 1 -9.30 -2.76 6.06
C MET A 1 -9.82 -4.07 5.49
N ILE A 2 -9.13 -4.72 4.56
CA ILE A 2 -9.51 -6.07 4.11
C ILE A 2 -8.51 -7.08 4.66
N LYS A 3 -8.99 -8.01 5.48
CA LYS A 3 -8.23 -9.16 5.96
C LYS A 3 -8.22 -10.26 4.90
N GLY A 4 -7.06 -10.88 4.72
CA GLY A 4 -6.91 -12.08 3.91
C GLY A 4 -6.10 -13.13 4.66
N THR A 5 -6.68 -14.32 4.79
CA THR A 5 -6.14 -15.47 5.50
C THR A 5 -5.52 -16.46 4.51
N HIS A 6 -4.42 -17.08 4.91
CA HIS A 6 -3.87 -18.30 4.31
C HIS A 6 -3.80 -19.42 5.34
N VAL A 7 -3.82 -20.66 4.83
CA VAL A 7 -3.57 -21.88 5.60
C VAL A 7 -2.42 -22.66 4.99
N GLU A 8 -1.57 -23.24 5.84
CA GLU A 8 -0.43 -24.06 5.48
C GLU A 8 -0.70 -25.52 5.87
N PHE A 9 -0.31 -26.46 5.01
CA PHE A 9 -0.33 -27.89 5.27
C PHE A 9 1.09 -28.43 5.18
N THR A 10 1.43 -29.39 6.04
CA THR A 10 2.69 -30.15 5.91
C THR A 10 2.65 -31.11 4.73
N GLN A 11 1.47 -31.56 4.31
CA GLN A 11 1.29 -32.42 3.16
C GLN A 11 1.36 -31.62 1.86
N ARG A 12 2.12 -32.15 0.91
CA ARG A 12 2.20 -31.64 -0.45
C ARG A 12 1.05 -32.19 -1.29
N LEU A 13 0.22 -31.30 -1.82
CA LEU A 13 -0.85 -31.66 -2.75
C LEU A 13 -0.30 -31.90 -4.16
N SER A 14 0.64 -31.07 -4.60
CA SER A 14 1.30 -31.17 -5.91
C SER A 14 2.61 -30.38 -5.92
N GLU A 15 3.45 -30.64 -6.92
CA GLU A 15 4.60 -29.79 -7.29
C GLU A 15 4.17 -28.58 -8.15
N LYS A 16 2.93 -28.55 -8.64
CA LYS A 16 2.41 -27.49 -9.50
C LYS A 16 1.62 -26.46 -8.70
N CYS A 17 1.61 -25.23 -9.18
CA CYS A 17 0.71 -24.19 -8.70
C CYS A 17 -0.66 -24.33 -9.37
N PHE A 18 -1.73 -24.20 -8.59
CA PHE A 18 -3.08 -24.13 -9.10
C PHE A 18 -3.72 -22.78 -8.80
N TYR A 19 -4.54 -22.36 -9.74
CA TYR A 19 -5.57 -21.34 -9.56
C TYR A 19 -6.91 -22.08 -9.61
N ILE A 20 -7.70 -21.96 -8.55
CA ILE A 20 -9.03 -22.55 -8.45
C ILE A 20 -10.03 -21.46 -8.05
N GLU A 21 -11.30 -21.70 -8.34
CA GLU A 21 -12.36 -20.72 -8.10
C GLU A 21 -13.30 -21.23 -7.02
N ALA A 22 -13.54 -20.43 -5.98
CA ALA A 22 -14.48 -20.79 -4.93
C ALA A 22 -15.92 -20.79 -5.48
N LYS A 23 -16.66 -21.88 -5.23
CA LYS A 23 -18.01 -22.06 -5.79
C LYS A 23 -19.03 -21.04 -5.29
N GLU A 24 -18.86 -20.54 -4.06
CA GLU A 24 -19.84 -19.68 -3.40
C GLU A 24 -19.80 -18.24 -3.89
N ASP A 25 -18.61 -17.72 -4.17
CA ASP A 25 -18.38 -16.29 -4.43
C ASP A 25 -17.47 -16.02 -5.63
N HIS A 26 -17.14 -17.06 -6.40
CA HIS A 26 -16.35 -16.98 -7.62
C HIS A 26 -14.95 -16.38 -7.42
N ARG A 27 -14.42 -16.42 -6.18
CA ARG A 27 -13.11 -15.86 -5.87
C ARG A 27 -11.98 -16.78 -6.29
N ALA A 28 -10.93 -16.16 -6.79
CA ALA A 28 -9.64 -16.78 -7.04
C ALA A 28 -8.97 -17.25 -5.74
N ILE A 29 -8.65 -18.54 -5.67
CA ILE A 29 -7.86 -19.16 -4.61
C ILE A 29 -6.64 -19.83 -5.24
N PHE A 30 -5.47 -19.57 -4.68
CA PHE A 30 -4.22 -20.19 -5.09
C PHE A 30 -3.90 -21.37 -4.19
N VAL A 31 -3.46 -22.46 -4.82
CA VAL A 31 -2.90 -23.64 -4.16
C VAL A 31 -1.45 -23.77 -4.61
N LEU A 32 -0.51 -23.54 -3.70
CA LEU A 32 0.91 -23.38 -4.03
C LEU A 32 1.76 -24.40 -3.25
N PRO A 33 2.77 -25.02 -3.87
CA PRO A 33 3.80 -25.75 -3.12
C PRO A 33 4.53 -24.75 -2.20
N PHE A 34 4.61 -25.04 -0.91
CA PHE A 34 5.18 -24.11 0.07
C PHE A 34 5.84 -24.83 1.23
N LYS A 35 7.11 -24.50 1.52
CA LYS A 35 7.92 -25.09 2.61
C LYS A 35 7.85 -26.64 2.67
N GLY A 36 7.88 -27.31 1.51
CA GLY A 36 7.75 -28.77 1.43
C GLY A 36 6.31 -29.30 1.46
N GLY A 37 5.33 -28.49 1.86
CA GLY A 37 3.90 -28.82 1.87
C GLY A 37 3.10 -27.93 0.90
N THR A 38 1.95 -27.45 1.35
CA THR A 38 0.98 -26.70 0.53
C THR A 38 0.51 -25.42 1.24
N LEU A 39 0.49 -24.30 0.53
CA LEU A 39 -0.14 -23.04 0.94
C LEU A 39 -1.43 -22.84 0.16
N LEU A 40 -2.48 -22.45 0.87
CA LEU A 40 -3.81 -22.20 0.31
C LEU A 40 -4.30 -20.81 0.74
N GLY A 41 -4.80 -20.02 -0.20
CA GLY A 41 -5.38 -18.70 0.10
C GLY A 41 -5.75 -17.87 -1.13
N THR A 42 -6.44 -16.74 -0.98
CA THR A 42 -6.82 -16.09 0.29
C THR A 42 -8.30 -15.82 0.42
N THR A 43 -8.73 -15.57 1.64
CA THR A 43 -10.02 -14.91 1.91
C THR A 43 -9.97 -13.40 1.63
N GLU A 44 -11.15 -12.78 1.58
CA GLU A 44 -11.36 -11.34 1.70
C GLU A 44 -12.49 -11.09 2.70
N GLN A 45 -12.15 -10.58 3.88
CA GLN A 45 -13.09 -10.22 4.95
C GLN A 45 -12.90 -8.76 5.36
N LEU A 46 -13.99 -8.06 5.65
CA LEU A 46 -13.88 -6.73 6.23
C LEU A 46 -13.27 -6.86 7.63
N PHE A 47 -12.29 -6.02 7.93
CA PHE A 47 -11.65 -5.98 9.24
C PHE A 47 -11.75 -4.57 9.83
N GLU A 48 -12.24 -4.54 11.06
CA GLU A 48 -12.34 -3.37 11.93
C GLU A 48 -11.61 -3.67 13.24
N GLY A 49 -10.94 -2.67 13.80
CA GLY A 49 -10.13 -2.82 15.00
C GLY A 49 -8.64 -2.58 14.76
N ASN A 50 -7.84 -2.96 15.76
CA ASN A 50 -6.41 -2.72 15.78
C ASN A 50 -5.68 -3.65 14.79
N PRO A 51 -4.89 -3.11 13.83
CA PRO A 51 -4.11 -3.92 12.91
C PRO A 51 -3.15 -4.92 13.56
N GLY A 52 -2.66 -4.64 14.77
CA GLY A 52 -1.74 -5.51 15.51
C GLY A 52 -2.36 -6.81 16.00
N ASP A 53 -3.70 -6.85 16.11
CA ASP A 53 -4.43 -7.98 16.68
C ASP A 53 -5.01 -8.91 15.60
N ILE A 54 -4.55 -8.78 14.36
CA ILE A 54 -5.05 -9.59 13.25
C ILE A 54 -4.74 -11.08 13.46
N ALA A 55 -5.80 -11.90 13.36
CA ALA A 55 -5.70 -13.34 13.31
C ALA A 55 -6.68 -13.94 12.26
N PRO A 56 -6.35 -15.11 11.69
CA PRO A 56 -7.30 -15.95 10.96
C PRO A 56 -8.52 -16.26 11.82
N SER A 57 -9.73 -16.18 11.26
CA SER A 57 -10.91 -16.71 11.93
C SER A 57 -11.16 -18.18 11.60
N GLU A 58 -11.96 -18.85 12.43
CA GLU A 58 -12.39 -20.22 12.14
C GLU A 58 -13.24 -20.28 10.87
N GLU A 59 -14.07 -19.27 10.60
CA GLU A 59 -14.87 -19.22 9.36
C GLU A 59 -14.00 -19.12 8.12
N GLU A 60 -12.96 -18.29 8.15
CA GLU A 60 -12.03 -18.16 7.03
C GLU A 60 -11.25 -19.45 6.77
N THR A 61 -10.82 -20.12 7.84
CA THR A 61 -10.12 -21.40 7.76
C THR A 61 -11.04 -22.48 7.19
N ARG A 62 -12.29 -22.53 7.66
CA ARG A 62 -13.31 -23.47 7.17
C ARG A 62 -13.63 -23.26 5.69
N TYR A 63 -13.85 -22.00 5.28
CA TYR A 63 -14.08 -21.63 3.89
C TYR A 63 -12.96 -22.14 2.98
N LEU A 64 -11.69 -21.93 3.34
CA LEU A 64 -10.55 -22.42 2.55
C LEU A 64 -10.54 -23.95 2.48
N LEU A 65 -10.82 -24.63 3.59
CA LEU A 65 -10.90 -26.10 3.63
C LEU A 65 -12.03 -26.66 2.75
N GLU A 66 -13.17 -25.99 2.69
CA GLU A 66 -14.28 -26.37 1.81
C GLU A 66 -13.91 -26.21 0.34
N VAL A 67 -13.26 -25.08 -0.01
CA VAL A 67 -12.80 -24.83 -1.38
C VAL A 67 -11.81 -25.91 -1.85
N ILE A 68 -10.77 -26.21 -1.07
CA ILE A 68 -9.76 -27.20 -1.47
C ILE A 68 -10.36 -28.62 -1.55
N ARG A 69 -11.24 -29.00 -0.62
CA ARG A 69 -11.89 -30.33 -0.63
C ARG A 69 -12.87 -30.49 -1.78
N SER A 70 -13.50 -29.40 -2.24
CA SER A 70 -14.39 -29.44 -3.40
C SER A 70 -13.66 -29.67 -4.73
N HIS A 71 -12.40 -29.22 -4.84
CA HIS A 71 -11.56 -29.40 -6.03
C HIS A 71 -10.66 -30.63 -5.95
N PHE A 72 -10.22 -30.98 -4.75
CA PHE A 72 -9.35 -32.12 -4.47
C PHE A 72 -9.94 -32.99 -3.36
N PRO A 73 -10.98 -33.81 -3.65
CA PRO A 73 -11.70 -34.57 -2.62
C PRO A 73 -10.85 -35.56 -1.82
N HIS A 74 -9.67 -35.93 -2.34
CA HIS A 74 -8.70 -36.80 -1.67
C HIS A 74 -7.84 -36.05 -0.64
N PHE A 75 -7.71 -34.72 -0.74
CA PHE A 75 -6.87 -33.92 0.15
C PHE A 75 -7.64 -33.53 1.42
N LYS A 76 -7.70 -34.46 2.38
CA LYS A 76 -8.51 -34.33 3.62
C LYS A 76 -7.68 -33.97 4.87
N HIS A 77 -6.52 -33.35 4.69
CA HIS A 77 -5.65 -32.96 5.80
C HIS A 77 -6.17 -31.73 6.55
N GLN A 78 -5.67 -31.52 7.77
CA GLN A 78 -5.88 -30.30 8.54
C GLN A 78 -4.67 -29.36 8.38
N PRO A 79 -4.88 -28.03 8.41
CA PRO A 79 -3.77 -27.09 8.37
C PRO A 79 -2.84 -27.27 9.58
N SER A 80 -1.54 -27.17 9.35
CA SER A 80 -0.54 -27.10 10.42
C SER A 80 -0.39 -25.69 10.97
N GLN A 81 -0.69 -24.67 10.15
CA GLN A 81 -0.63 -23.27 10.54
C GLN A 81 -1.62 -22.45 9.71
N SER A 82 -2.05 -21.32 10.25
CA SER A 82 -2.77 -20.28 9.52
C SER A 82 -2.20 -18.91 9.90
N TRP A 83 -2.30 -17.96 8.97
CA TRP A 83 -1.92 -16.57 9.21
C TRP A 83 -2.74 -15.64 8.34
N ALA A 84 -2.86 -14.40 8.78
CA ALA A 84 -3.67 -13.40 8.10
C ALA A 84 -2.90 -12.09 7.94
N GLY A 85 -3.17 -11.39 6.85
CA GLY A 85 -2.62 -10.07 6.56
C GLY A 85 -3.72 -9.06 6.27
N LEU A 86 -3.43 -7.77 6.51
CA LEU A 86 -4.32 -6.67 6.18
C LEU A 86 -3.89 -5.99 4.89
N ARG A 87 -4.87 -5.80 4.00
CA ARG A 87 -4.73 -4.97 2.80
C ARG A 87 -5.28 -3.58 3.11
N VAL A 88 -4.41 -2.59 3.00
CA VAL A 88 -4.77 -1.17 3.07
C VAL A 88 -5.28 -0.76 1.70
N LEU A 89 -6.59 -0.78 1.52
CA LEU A 89 -7.23 -0.33 0.30
C LEU A 89 -7.75 1.10 0.51
N PRO A 90 -7.47 2.04 -0.42
CA PRO A 90 -8.02 3.38 -0.34
C PRO A 90 -9.55 3.33 -0.25
N ALA A 91 -10.12 4.20 0.59
CA ALA A 91 -11.57 4.25 0.77
C ALA A 91 -12.24 4.72 -0.53
N SER A 92 -13.21 3.95 -1.03
CA SER A 92 -14.07 4.38 -2.15
C SER A 92 -15.51 3.99 -1.83
N GLY A 93 -16.27 4.91 -1.22
CA GLY A 93 -17.72 4.76 -1.01
C GLY A 93 -18.23 3.40 -0.50
N ASN A 94 -19.50 3.12 -0.76
CA ASN A 94 -20.30 2.06 -0.10
C ASN A 94 -20.01 0.59 -0.52
N ASN A 95 -19.00 0.29 -1.36
CA ASN A 95 -18.72 -1.10 -1.76
C ASN A 95 -17.25 -1.51 -1.52
N PRO A 96 -16.96 -2.32 -0.48
CA PRO A 96 -15.62 -2.79 -0.14
C PRO A 96 -14.90 -3.58 -1.24
N PHE A 97 -15.67 -4.27 -2.11
CA PHE A 97 -15.14 -5.16 -3.16
C PHE A 97 -14.82 -4.42 -4.47
N LYS A 98 -15.23 -3.15 -4.62
CA LYS A 98 -14.90 -2.28 -5.78
C LYS A 98 -13.75 -1.30 -5.51
N ARG A 99 -13.03 -1.45 -4.40
CA ARG A 99 -11.95 -0.52 -4.05
C ARG A 99 -10.82 -0.58 -5.08
N SER A 100 -10.40 0.59 -5.56
CA SER A 100 -9.23 0.70 -6.44
C SER A 100 -8.01 0.12 -5.74
N ARG A 101 -7.33 -0.81 -6.42
CA ARG A 101 -6.07 -1.43 -5.95
C ARG A 101 -4.84 -0.63 -6.40
N GLU A 102 -5.05 0.56 -6.96
CA GLU A 102 -3.98 1.46 -7.38
C GLU A 102 -3.37 2.18 -6.19
N VAL A 103 -2.12 2.58 -6.37
CA VAL A 103 -1.38 3.36 -5.37
C VAL A 103 -1.93 4.78 -5.37
N GLN A 104 -2.27 5.30 -4.20
CA GLN A 104 -2.61 6.70 -4.01
C GLN A 104 -1.55 7.39 -3.16
N PHE A 105 -1.28 8.65 -3.49
CA PHE A 105 -0.37 9.49 -2.73
C PHE A 105 -1.17 10.62 -2.08
N ALA A 106 -0.92 10.89 -0.80
CA ALA A 106 -1.34 12.13 -0.16
C ALA A 106 -0.10 12.92 0.22
N GLU A 107 -0.06 14.19 -0.16
CA GLU A 107 1.14 15.02 -0.10
C GLU A 107 0.80 16.37 0.56
N THR A 108 1.67 16.77 1.49
CA THR A 108 1.76 18.12 2.04
C THR A 108 3.22 18.56 1.94
N ASN A 109 3.54 19.81 2.30
CA ASN A 109 4.91 20.34 2.20
C ASN A 109 5.95 19.42 2.87
N ASN A 110 5.61 18.81 4.01
CA ASN A 110 6.55 18.03 4.83
C ASN A 110 6.21 16.54 4.93
N TYR A 111 5.17 16.07 4.24
CA TYR A 111 4.68 14.71 4.39
C TYR A 111 4.21 14.12 3.07
N LEU A 112 4.66 12.90 2.78
CA LEU A 112 4.21 12.10 1.65
C LEU A 112 3.74 10.74 2.17
N ALA A 113 2.44 10.51 2.15
CA ALA A 113 1.83 9.22 2.45
C ALA A 113 1.58 8.41 1.18
N ILE A 114 1.65 7.08 1.33
CA ILE A 114 1.35 6.09 0.31
C ILE A 114 0.20 5.23 0.82
N TYR A 115 -0.87 5.12 0.04
CA TYR A 115 -2.00 4.23 0.31
C TYR A 115 -2.09 3.17 -0.78
N GLY A 116 -2.36 1.93 -0.40
CA GLY A 116 -2.31 0.80 -1.32
C GLY A 116 -0.88 0.43 -1.72
N GLY A 117 -0.73 -0.08 -2.93
CA GLY A 117 0.54 -0.62 -3.43
C GLY A 117 0.62 -2.14 -3.32
N LYS A 118 0.60 -2.78 -4.48
CA LYS A 118 0.87 -4.21 -4.58
C LYS A 118 2.37 -4.44 -4.42
N LEU A 119 2.75 -5.52 -3.74
CA LEU A 119 4.15 -5.92 -3.62
C LEU A 119 4.81 -6.04 -5.00
N THR A 120 4.12 -6.54 -6.03
CA THR A 120 4.69 -6.65 -7.39
C THR A 120 5.04 -5.32 -8.04
N GLY A 121 4.38 -4.22 -7.65
CA GLY A 121 4.61 -2.87 -8.18
C GLY A 121 5.53 -2.00 -7.34
N TYR A 122 6.07 -2.53 -6.23
CA TYR A 122 6.73 -1.71 -5.20
C TYR A 122 7.87 -0.84 -5.75
N ARG A 123 8.68 -1.37 -6.68
CA ARG A 123 9.81 -0.64 -7.27
C ARG A 123 9.34 0.59 -8.05
N ALA A 124 8.33 0.43 -8.92
CA ALA A 124 7.79 1.55 -9.69
C ALA A 124 7.12 2.59 -8.77
N THR A 125 6.45 2.13 -7.71
CA THR A 125 5.92 3.02 -6.67
C THR A 125 7.04 3.81 -5.98
N ALA A 126 8.13 3.15 -5.58
CA ALA A 126 9.27 3.80 -4.93
C ALA A 126 9.94 4.83 -5.85
N GLU A 127 10.07 4.54 -7.14
CA GLU A 127 10.59 5.51 -8.12
C GLU A 127 9.71 6.76 -8.22
N ASN A 128 8.39 6.59 -8.21
CA ASN A 128 7.45 7.72 -8.20
C ASN A 128 7.53 8.53 -6.91
N VAL A 129 7.70 7.87 -5.76
CA VAL A 129 7.92 8.52 -4.46
C VAL A 129 9.18 9.38 -4.50
N LEU A 130 10.30 8.84 -5.00
CA LEU A 130 11.56 9.58 -5.11
C LEU A 130 11.42 10.80 -6.03
N LYS A 131 10.77 10.64 -7.19
CA LYS A 131 10.51 11.77 -8.10
C LYS A 131 9.72 12.89 -7.43
N LYS A 132 8.71 12.55 -6.63
CA LYS A 132 7.92 13.53 -5.85
C LYS A 132 8.76 14.27 -4.83
N ILE A 133 9.54 13.54 -4.02
CA ILE A 133 10.42 14.11 -2.99
C ILE A 133 11.45 15.04 -3.62
N LEU A 134 12.13 14.60 -4.69
CA LEU A 134 13.15 15.40 -5.37
C LEU A 134 12.56 16.67 -5.98
N ARG A 135 11.37 16.57 -6.61
CA ARG A 135 10.67 17.74 -7.13
C ARG A 135 10.34 18.75 -6.03
N SER A 136 9.84 18.30 -4.89
CA SER A 136 9.52 19.19 -3.76
C SER A 136 10.77 19.94 -3.27
N ARG A 137 11.89 19.23 -3.04
CA ARG A 137 13.15 19.85 -2.60
C ARG A 137 13.74 20.85 -3.60
N LEU A 138 13.62 20.57 -4.89
CA LEU A 138 14.06 21.50 -5.93
C LEU A 138 13.21 22.78 -5.94
N LEU A 139 11.90 22.67 -5.66
CA LEU A 139 11.02 23.83 -5.53
C LEU A 139 11.40 24.67 -4.30
N GLU A 140 11.65 24.04 -3.15
CA GLU A 140 12.11 24.74 -1.93
C GLU A 140 13.44 25.49 -2.16
N ALA A 141 14.42 24.84 -2.78
CA ALA A 141 15.72 25.45 -3.08
C ALA A 141 15.58 26.67 -4.03
N ASN A 142 14.68 26.59 -5.00
CA ASN A 142 14.41 27.68 -5.93
C ASN A 142 13.67 28.85 -5.24
N GLN A 143 12.74 28.58 -4.34
CA GLN A 143 12.04 29.60 -3.56
C GLN A 143 12.97 30.31 -2.57
N ALA A 144 13.88 29.58 -1.91
CA ALA A 144 14.88 30.17 -1.02
C ALA A 144 15.81 31.13 -1.77
N LYS A 145 16.33 30.71 -2.94
CA LYS A 145 17.15 31.56 -3.81
C LYS A 145 16.41 32.81 -4.31
N ALA A 146 15.15 32.67 -4.71
CA ALA A 146 14.35 33.82 -5.14
C ALA A 146 14.13 34.81 -3.99
N SER A 147 13.90 34.30 -2.77
CA SER A 147 13.70 35.11 -1.57
C SER A 147 14.97 35.86 -1.15
N GLU A 148 16.14 35.21 -1.24
CA GLU A 148 17.45 35.84 -1.04
C GLU A 148 17.74 36.93 -2.08
N GLN A 149 17.44 36.68 -3.36
CA GLN A 149 17.61 37.68 -4.43
C GLN A 149 16.71 38.89 -4.25
N ILE A 150 15.44 38.70 -3.86
CA ILE A 150 14.51 39.80 -3.57
C ILE A 150 15.01 40.59 -2.34
N GLY A 151 15.48 39.92 -1.29
CA GLY A 151 16.05 40.57 -0.11
C GLY A 151 17.35 41.35 -0.41
N ALA A 152 18.22 40.80 -1.25
CA ALA A 152 19.45 41.45 -1.71
C ALA A 152 19.17 42.67 -2.62
N SER A 153 18.15 42.58 -3.49
CA SER A 153 17.73 43.72 -4.34
C SER A 153 17.14 44.85 -3.49
N LYS A 154 16.30 44.55 -2.49
CA LYS A 154 15.78 45.56 -1.55
C LYS A 154 16.87 46.23 -0.71
N LYS A 155 17.93 45.51 -0.33
CA LYS A 155 19.09 46.10 0.37
C LYS A 155 19.91 47.05 -0.52
N LYS A 156 20.00 46.78 -1.83
CA LYS A 156 20.68 47.68 -2.79
C LYS A 156 19.91 48.98 -3.01
N ASP A 157 18.58 48.93 -3.01
CA ASP A 157 17.74 50.14 -3.14
C ASP A 157 17.71 50.99 -1.86
N PHE A 158 18.09 50.45 -0.71
CA PHE A 158 18.21 51.19 0.56
C PHE A 158 19.55 51.95 0.71
N TYR A 159 20.56 51.62 -0.10
CA TYR A 159 21.89 52.26 -0.12
C TYR A 159 22.10 53.16 -1.36
N ARG A 160 21.04 53.70 -1.96
CA ARG A 160 21.17 54.86 -2.85
C ARG A 160 21.00 56.13 -2.01
N GLU A 161 22.16 56.74 -1.75
CA GLU A 161 22.38 57.96 -1.00
C GLU A 161 21.36 59.06 -1.28
N GLY A 162 21.00 59.75 -0.20
CA GLY A 162 20.38 61.04 -0.26
C GLY A 162 21.26 62.02 -1.02
N ASP A 163 20.68 62.66 -2.02
CA ASP A 163 21.18 63.91 -2.54
C ASP A 163 20.88 65.00 -1.50
N THR A 164 21.88 65.32 -0.67
CA THR A 164 21.83 66.41 0.32
C THR A 164 22.00 67.80 -0.30
N SER A 165 21.75 67.99 -1.60
CA SER A 165 21.90 69.29 -2.26
C SER A 165 20.58 69.87 -2.78
N LYS A 166 19.73 70.38 -1.88
CA LYS A 166 18.87 71.58 -2.07
C LYS A 166 17.87 71.73 -0.90
N VAL A 167 18.30 72.44 0.13
CA VAL A 167 17.38 73.20 0.99
C VAL A 167 17.78 74.66 0.83
N LYS A 168 16.97 75.43 0.08
CA LYS A 168 16.96 76.89 0.16
C LYS A 168 15.79 77.27 1.06
N ILE A 169 16.10 78.14 2.01
CA ILE A 169 15.17 78.86 2.91
C ILE A 169 14.15 79.63 2.07
#